data_AF-A0A257VWI3-F1
#
_entry.id   AF-A0A257VWI3-F1
#
_cell.length_a   1.000
_cell.length_b   1.000
_cell.length_c   1.000
_cell.angle_alpha   90.00
_cell.angle_beta   90.00
_cell.angle_gamma   90.00
#
_symmetry.space_group_name_H-M   'P 1'
#
loop_
_entity.id
_entity.type
_entity.pdbx_description
1 polymer ?
#
loop_
_entity_poly.entity_id
_entity_poly.type
_entity_poly.pdbx_seq_one_letter_code
_entity_poly.pdbx_strand_id
1 'polypeptide(L)'
;MLMVTGACGGSLAGRHLTFEPRLREAARLVELVDVHAMIDISDGLAADIHHVLDASHVGAILDAAAIPIHADVQRLPSDRTPLLRALSDGEDFELAFAVSPGDSAVLLQQWHEPTPLQVIGEITRETTCRLREPNGSLRELPPLGWTHAMD
;
A
#
# COMPACT_ATOMS: atom_id res chain seq x y z
N MET A 1 3.42 -10.10 -7.21
CA MET A 1 2.23 -9.29 -6.90
C MET A 1 2.59 -8.33 -5.78
N LEU A 2 2.11 -7.08 -5.88
CA LEU A 2 2.18 -6.10 -4.80
C LEU A 2 0.84 -6.09 -4.07
N MET A 3 0.88 -6.26 -2.75
CA MET A 3 -0.30 -6.40 -1.90
C MET A 3 -0.20 -5.47 -0.69
N VAL A 4 -1.36 -5.13 -0.12
CA VAL A 4 -1.44 -4.39 1.14
C VAL A 4 -2.39 -5.07 2.12
N THR A 5 -2.16 -4.86 3.41
CA THR A 5 -3.18 -5.09 4.45
C THR A 5 -4.11 -3.89 4.56
N GLY A 6 -5.37 -4.13 4.95
CA GLY A 6 -6.30 -3.09 5.37
C GLY A 6 -6.58 -2.05 4.29
N ALA A 7 -6.92 -0.84 4.72
CA ALA A 7 -7.23 0.28 3.85
C ALA A 7 -6.37 1.48 4.23
N CYS A 8 -6.10 2.36 3.26
CA CYS A 8 -5.23 3.52 3.46
C CYS A 8 -6.02 4.85 3.39
N GLY A 9 -5.42 5.90 3.94
CA GLY A 9 -5.87 7.28 3.83
C GLY A 9 -6.81 7.74 4.96
N GLY A 10 -6.76 9.05 5.21
CA GLY A 10 -7.60 9.70 6.20
C GLY A 10 -7.29 9.30 7.63
N SER A 11 -6.04 8.96 7.95
CA SER A 11 -5.56 8.61 9.30
C SER A 11 -6.04 9.59 10.39
N LEU A 12 -6.12 10.89 10.08
CA LEU A 12 -6.63 11.93 10.98
C LEU A 12 -8.13 11.80 11.33
N ALA A 13 -8.88 10.87 10.73
CA ALA A 13 -10.28 10.57 11.06
C ALA A 13 -10.41 9.71 12.33
N GLY A 14 -9.38 9.72 13.19
CA GLY A 14 -9.35 9.00 14.47
C GLY A 14 -8.51 7.72 14.46
N ARG A 15 -7.65 7.50 13.47
CA ARG A 15 -6.72 6.34 13.42
C ARG A 15 -5.27 6.70 13.78
N HIS A 16 -4.87 7.95 13.57
CA HIS A 16 -3.52 8.47 13.81
C HIS A 16 -2.92 8.06 15.18
N LEU A 17 -3.71 8.04 16.26
CA LEU A 17 -3.23 7.72 17.62
C LEU A 17 -3.73 6.38 18.19
N THR A 18 -4.55 5.63 17.44
CA THR A 18 -5.22 4.42 17.94
C THR A 18 -5.17 3.27 16.94
N PHE A 19 -4.12 3.21 16.13
CA PHE A 19 -3.90 2.14 15.18
C PHE A 19 -3.51 0.82 15.87
N GLU A 20 -3.82 -0.31 15.24
CA GLU A 20 -3.35 -1.63 15.64
C GLU A 20 -2.16 -2.00 14.75
N PRO A 21 -0.94 -2.16 15.29
CA PRO A 21 0.19 -2.58 14.48
C PRO A 21 -0.04 -4.00 13.94
N ARG A 22 0.31 -4.22 12.68
CA ARG A 22 0.03 -5.46 11.93
C ARG A 22 0.95 -6.63 12.26
N LEU A 23 1.21 -6.85 13.56
CA LEU A 23 2.11 -7.91 14.04
C LEU A 23 1.53 -9.31 13.80
N ARG A 24 0.23 -9.47 14.02
CA ARG A 24 -0.47 -10.75 13.79
C ARG A 24 -0.45 -11.10 12.30
N GLU A 25 -0.76 -10.12 11.46
CA GLU A 25 -0.76 -10.24 10.01
C GLU A 25 0.65 -10.52 9.49
N ALA A 26 1.68 -9.80 9.96
CA ALA A 26 3.07 -10.05 9.58
C ALA A 26 3.51 -11.48 9.91
N ALA A 27 3.23 -11.96 11.12
CA ALA A 27 3.52 -13.34 11.52
C ALA A 27 2.78 -14.36 10.64
N ARG A 28 1.51 -14.08 10.34
CA ARG A 28 0.69 -14.97 9.51
C ARG A 28 1.16 -15.02 8.06
N LEU A 29 1.61 -13.90 7.50
CA LEU A 29 2.14 -13.84 6.13
C LEU A 29 3.33 -14.79 5.97
N VAL A 30 4.31 -14.74 6.88
CA VAL A 30 5.53 -15.56 6.80
C VAL A 30 5.29 -17.04 7.12
N GLU A 31 4.20 -17.39 7.79
CA GLU A 31 3.77 -18.78 7.96
C GLU A 31 3.20 -19.38 6.67
N LEU A 32 2.52 -18.56 5.87
CA LEU A 32 1.76 -19.02 4.70
C LEU A 32 2.58 -19.03 3.41
N VAL A 33 3.47 -18.05 3.24
CA VAL A 33 4.15 -17.80 1.97
C VAL A 33 5.55 -17.22 2.15
N ASP A 34 6.33 -17.23 1.06
CA ASP A 34 7.60 -16.51 0.99
C ASP A 34 7.36 -15.03 0.63
N VAL A 35 7.68 -14.13 1.57
CA VAL A 35 7.55 -12.68 1.40
C VAL A 35 8.88 -12.12 0.91
N HIS A 36 8.90 -11.61 -0.32
CA HIS A 36 10.14 -11.14 -0.95
C HIS A 36 10.60 -9.78 -0.42
N ALA A 37 9.65 -8.90 -0.10
CA ALA A 37 9.90 -7.58 0.49
C ALA A 37 8.64 -7.10 1.21
N MET A 38 8.81 -6.29 2.26
CA MET A 38 7.72 -5.74 3.05
C MET A 38 8.15 -4.43 3.72
N ILE A 39 7.21 -3.50 3.84
CA ILE A 39 7.36 -2.23 4.56
C ILE A 39 6.02 -1.89 5.22
N ASP A 40 6.04 -1.17 6.34
CA ASP A 40 4.84 -0.53 6.88
C ASP A 40 4.55 0.80 6.18
N ILE A 41 3.28 1.24 6.22
CA ILE A 41 2.83 2.46 5.56
C ILE A 41 2.73 3.57 6.61
N SER A 42 3.81 4.34 6.75
CA SER A 42 3.92 5.46 7.69
C SER A 42 3.90 6.81 7.00
N ASP A 43 4.58 6.97 5.87
CA ASP A 43 4.72 8.26 5.18
C ASP A 43 3.70 8.42 4.04
N GLY A 44 3.07 7.31 3.66
CA GLY A 44 2.04 7.24 2.62
C GLY A 44 2.35 6.10 1.65
N LEU A 45 1.31 5.44 1.15
CA LEU A 45 1.46 4.24 0.32
C LEU A 45 2.43 4.45 -0.85
N ALA A 46 2.40 5.63 -1.50
CA ALA A 46 3.30 5.89 -2.61
C ALA A 46 4.77 6.03 -2.14
N ALA A 47 5.05 6.85 -1.14
CA ALA A 47 6.40 7.04 -0.60
C ALA A 47 7.01 5.71 -0.11
N ASP A 48 6.27 4.94 0.68
CA ASP A 48 6.78 3.70 1.26
C ASP A 48 7.00 2.59 0.23
N ILE A 49 6.15 2.52 -0.81
CA ILE A 49 6.41 1.63 -1.95
C ILE A 49 7.71 2.03 -2.67
N HIS A 50 7.96 3.32 -2.89
CA HIS A 50 9.20 3.77 -3.53
C HIS A 50 10.45 3.31 -2.76
N HIS A 51 10.44 3.34 -1.43
CA HIS A 51 11.53 2.77 -0.63
C HIS A 51 11.81 1.30 -0.95
N VAL A 52 10.76 0.48 -1.09
CA VAL A 52 10.90 -0.94 -1.46
C VAL A 52 11.44 -1.12 -2.88
N LEU A 53 10.92 -0.32 -3.82
CA LEU A 53 11.31 -0.36 -5.23
C LEU A 53 12.78 0.01 -5.41
N ASP A 54 13.22 1.10 -4.77
CA ASP A 54 14.59 1.60 -4.82
C ASP A 54 15.59 0.60 -4.23
N ALA A 55 15.30 0.07 -3.03
CA ALA A 55 16.14 -0.93 -2.40
C ALA A 55 16.27 -2.22 -3.25
N SER A 56 15.21 -2.55 -3.99
CA SER A 56 15.12 -3.76 -4.81
C SER A 56 15.59 -3.56 -6.26
N HIS A 57 15.84 -2.33 -6.71
CA HIS A 57 16.19 -1.98 -8.09
C HIS A 57 15.15 -2.46 -9.12
N VAL A 58 13.87 -2.31 -8.79
CA VAL A 58 12.71 -2.69 -9.62
C VAL A 58 11.69 -1.55 -9.65
N GLY A 59 10.58 -1.72 -10.34
CA GLY A 59 9.46 -0.77 -10.32
C GLY A 59 8.14 -1.46 -10.10
N ALA A 60 7.04 -0.74 -10.30
CA ALA A 60 5.70 -1.29 -10.14
C ALA A 60 4.67 -0.60 -11.02
N ILE A 61 3.59 -1.33 -11.30
CA ILE A 61 2.33 -0.78 -11.80
C ILE A 61 1.27 -1.04 -10.72
N LEU A 62 0.77 0.02 -10.12
CA LEU A 62 -0.36 -0.01 -9.19
C LEU A 62 -1.67 0.20 -9.94
N ASP A 63 -2.73 -0.48 -9.54
CA ASP A 63 -4.07 -0.32 -10.08
C ASP A 63 -4.88 0.63 -9.20
N ALA A 64 -5.22 1.81 -9.71
CA ALA A 64 -5.92 2.86 -8.95
C ALA A 64 -7.24 2.37 -8.35
N ALA A 65 -7.96 1.52 -9.07
CA ALA A 65 -9.24 0.96 -8.64
C ALA A 65 -9.11 -0.16 -7.59
N ALA A 66 -7.92 -0.73 -7.42
CA ALA A 66 -7.67 -1.82 -6.49
C ALA A 66 -7.16 -1.35 -5.14
N ILE A 67 -6.70 -0.09 -5.01
CA ILE A 67 -6.20 0.45 -3.75
C ILE A 67 -7.37 0.52 -2.74
N PRO A 68 -7.27 -0.18 -1.59
CA PRO A 68 -8.30 -0.13 -0.56
C PRO A 68 -8.24 1.21 0.17
N ILE A 69 -9.37 1.91 0.23
CA ILE A 69 -9.45 3.25 0.83
C ILE A 69 -10.47 3.22 1.96
N HIS A 70 -10.14 3.83 3.09
CA HIS A 70 -11.08 3.94 4.19
C HIS A 70 -12.36 4.67 3.76
N ALA A 71 -13.52 4.07 4.05
CA ALA A 71 -14.83 4.62 3.66
C ALA A 71 -15.10 6.01 4.28
N ASP A 72 -14.47 6.33 5.41
CA ASP A 72 -14.62 7.59 6.11
C ASP A 72 -13.59 8.66 5.72
N VAL A 73 -12.72 8.40 4.73
CA VAL A 73 -11.70 9.35 4.25
C VAL A 73 -12.30 10.71 3.86
N GLN A 74 -13.56 10.72 3.42
CA GLN A 74 -14.31 11.91 3.00
C GLN A 74 -14.81 12.77 4.16
N ARG A 75 -14.76 12.28 5.42
CA ARG A 75 -15.19 13.05 6.59
C ARG A 75 -14.24 14.21 6.90
N LEU A 76 -13.01 14.14 6.40
CA LEU A 76 -12.00 15.18 6.59
C LEU A 76 -12.13 16.21 5.47
N PRO A 77 -12.37 17.50 5.79
CA PRO A 77 -12.48 18.54 4.77
C PRO A 77 -11.15 18.67 4.02
N SER A 78 -11.18 18.45 2.70
CA SER A 78 -10.00 18.45 1.84
C SER A 78 -10.43 18.58 0.37
N ASP A 79 -9.60 19.21 -0.46
CA ASP A 79 -9.72 19.25 -1.92
C ASP A 79 -9.13 18.00 -2.60
N ARG A 80 -8.28 17.25 -1.88
CA ARG A 80 -7.71 15.98 -2.33
C ARG A 80 -8.75 14.87 -2.50
N THR A 81 -8.59 14.09 -3.56
CA THR A 81 -9.43 12.90 -3.80
C THR A 81 -9.15 11.79 -2.80
N PRO A 82 -10.10 10.86 -2.54
CA PRO A 82 -9.87 9.67 -1.70
C PRO A 82 -8.62 8.89 -2.07
N LEU A 83 -8.37 8.71 -3.38
CA LEU A 83 -7.18 8.02 -3.88
C LEU A 83 -5.90 8.77 -3.55
N LEU A 84 -5.87 10.10 -3.76
CA LEU A 84 -4.70 10.90 -3.41
C LEU A 84 -4.42 10.84 -1.90
N ARG A 85 -5.46 10.80 -1.06
CA ARG A 85 -5.35 10.65 0.39
C ARG A 85 -4.71 9.30 0.75
N ALA A 86 -5.20 8.19 0.19
CA ALA A 86 -4.60 6.87 0.38
C ALA A 86 -3.14 6.79 -0.09
N LEU A 87 -2.79 7.50 -1.16
CA LEU A 87 -1.43 7.53 -1.68
C LEU A 87 -0.46 8.38 -0.85
N SER A 88 -0.93 9.39 -0.11
CA SER A 88 -0.07 10.48 0.40
C SER A 88 -0.28 10.91 1.86
N ASP A 89 -1.33 10.45 2.54
CA ASP A 89 -1.57 10.89 3.92
C ASP A 89 -0.61 10.27 4.92
N GLY A 90 -0.31 8.98 4.76
CA GLY A 90 0.47 8.21 5.73
C GLY A 90 -0.29 7.91 7.01
N GLU A 91 0.46 7.41 8.00
CA GLU A 91 -0.02 7.04 9.33
C GLU A 91 -1.15 6.02 9.32
N ASP A 92 -1.13 5.15 8.31
CA ASP A 92 -2.05 4.03 8.16
C ASP A 92 -1.54 2.80 8.93
N PHE A 93 -0.21 2.62 9.03
CA PHE A 93 0.50 1.51 9.69
C PHE A 93 0.04 0.12 9.22
N GLU A 94 -0.50 0.08 7.99
CA GLU A 94 -0.73 -1.13 7.22
C GLU A 94 0.59 -1.64 6.63
N LEU A 95 0.62 -2.87 6.15
CA LEU A 95 1.79 -3.47 5.51
C LEU A 95 1.63 -3.43 3.99
N ALA A 96 2.63 -2.96 3.26
CA ALA A 96 2.80 -3.17 1.83
C ALA A 96 3.87 -4.23 1.58
N PHE A 97 3.58 -5.24 0.76
CA PHE A 97 4.48 -6.36 0.57
C PHE A 97 4.39 -7.00 -0.81
N ALA A 98 5.50 -7.64 -1.21
CA ALA A 98 5.63 -8.31 -2.50
C ALA A 98 5.79 -9.83 -2.33
N VAL A 99 4.99 -10.59 -3.09
CA VAL A 99 5.00 -12.06 -3.12
C VAL A 99 4.94 -12.57 -4.57
N SER A 100 5.22 -13.86 -4.79
CA SER A 100 5.01 -14.47 -6.10
C SER A 100 3.51 -14.48 -6.50
N PRO A 101 3.15 -14.61 -7.79
CA PRO A 101 1.76 -14.80 -8.19
C PRO A 101 1.09 -16.04 -7.58
N GLY A 102 1.84 -17.12 -7.38
CA GLY A 102 1.34 -18.33 -6.72
C GLY A 102 1.03 -18.09 -5.25
N ASP A 103 1.95 -17.44 -4.55
CA ASP A 103 1.78 -17.09 -3.13
C ASP A 103 0.65 -16.08 -2.91
N SER A 104 0.47 -15.12 -3.83
CA SER A 104 -0.69 -14.22 -3.80
C SER A 104 -2.01 -15.00 -3.86
N ALA A 105 -2.10 -16.04 -4.70
CA ALA A 105 -3.29 -16.88 -4.76
C ALA A 105 -3.48 -17.71 -3.48
N VAL A 106 -2.39 -18.23 -2.88
CA VAL A 106 -2.42 -18.92 -1.58
C VAL A 106 -2.96 -18.01 -0.49
N LEU A 107 -2.45 -16.78 -0.40
CA LEU A 107 -2.92 -15.78 0.56
C LEU A 107 -4.42 -15.50 0.38
N LEU A 108 -4.87 -15.19 -0.84
CA LEU A 108 -6.28 -14.91 -1.10
C LEU A 108 -7.21 -16.09 -0.75
N GLN A 109 -6.71 -17.32 -0.76
CA GLN A 109 -7.48 -18.51 -0.40
C GLN A 109 -7.45 -18.82 1.10
N GLN A 110 -6.32 -18.59 1.77
CA GLN A 110 -6.07 -19.07 3.14
C GLN A 110 -6.04 -17.97 4.20
N TRP A 111 -6.22 -16.72 3.79
CA TRP A 111 -6.24 -15.59 4.68
C TRP A 111 -7.56 -15.50 5.45
N HIS A 112 -7.48 -15.70 6.77
CA HIS A 112 -8.62 -15.67 7.68
C HIS A 112 -8.44 -14.64 8.80
N GLU A 113 -7.45 -13.75 8.68
CA GLU A 113 -7.26 -12.68 9.65
C GLU A 113 -8.32 -11.58 9.47
N PRO A 114 -8.66 -10.83 10.54
CA PRO A 114 -9.68 -9.78 10.46
C PRO A 114 -9.33 -8.67 9.47
N THR A 115 -8.05 -8.36 9.33
CA THR A 115 -7.55 -7.33 8.41
C THR A 115 -7.50 -7.90 7.01
N PRO A 116 -8.23 -7.37 6.02
CA PRO A 116 -8.24 -7.91 4.67
C PRO A 116 -6.89 -7.72 3.98
N LEU A 117 -6.61 -8.58 3.00
CA LEU A 117 -5.52 -8.39 2.04
C LEU A 117 -6.09 -7.95 0.69
N GLN A 118 -5.36 -7.07 0.01
CA GLN A 118 -5.72 -6.61 -1.32
C GLN A 118 -4.51 -6.64 -2.24
N VAL A 119 -4.66 -7.26 -3.41
CA VAL A 119 -3.71 -7.08 -4.51
C VAL A 119 -3.94 -5.70 -5.09
N ILE A 120 -2.90 -4.86 -5.09
CA ILE A 120 -2.98 -3.48 -5.58
C ILE A 120 -2.15 -3.24 -6.84
N GLY A 121 -1.41 -4.25 -7.30
CA GLY A 121 -0.60 -4.12 -8.50
C GLY A 121 0.44 -5.22 -8.66
N GLU A 122 1.43 -4.92 -9.49
CA GLU A 122 2.50 -5.84 -9.85
C GLU A 122 3.87 -5.17 -9.85
N ILE A 123 4.89 -5.93 -9.47
CA ILE A 123 6.29 -5.52 -9.57
C ILE A 123 6.74 -5.71 -11.02
N THR A 124 7.48 -4.73 -11.55
CA THR A 124 7.98 -4.69 -12.93
C THR A 124 9.50 -4.69 -12.98
N ARG A 125 10.09 -5.05 -14.12
CA ARG A 125 11.55 -5.01 -14.30
C ARG A 125 12.08 -3.59 -14.53
N GLU A 126 11.25 -2.73 -15.10
CA GLU A 126 11.52 -1.30 -15.23
C GLU A 126 11.52 -0.65 -13.86
N THR A 127 12.43 0.29 -13.60
CA THR A 127 12.59 0.98 -12.30
C THR A 127 11.64 2.17 -12.12
N THR A 128 10.50 2.16 -12.80
CA THR A 128 9.50 3.23 -12.74
C THR A 128 8.30 2.78 -11.94
N CYS A 129 7.77 3.66 -11.08
CA CYS A 129 6.49 3.44 -10.42
C CYS A 129 5.37 4.14 -11.21
N ARG A 130 4.35 3.40 -11.61
CA ARG A 130 3.24 3.90 -12.42
C ARG A 130 1.91 3.53 -11.80
N LEU A 131 0.91 4.37 -12.05
CA LEU A 131 -0.47 4.12 -11.69
C LEU A 131 -1.29 3.85 -12.96
N ARG A 132 -2.04 2.74 -12.95
CA ARG A 132 -3.03 2.38 -13.94
C ARG A 132 -4.38 2.97 -13.54
N GLU A 133 -4.85 3.87 -14.37
CA GLU A 133 -6.16 4.51 -14.23
C GLU A 133 -7.29 3.56 -14.67
N PRO A 134 -8.55 3.78 -14.25
CA PRO A 134 -9.68 2.93 -14.64
C PRO A 134 -9.92 2.83 -16.15
N ASN A 135 -9.48 3.83 -16.92
CA ASN A 135 -9.54 3.84 -18.38
C ASN A 135 -8.38 3.04 -19.04
N GLY A 136 -7.52 2.41 -18.24
CA GLY A 136 -6.35 1.64 -18.67
C GLY A 136 -5.10 2.46 -18.97
N SER A 137 -5.16 3.79 -18.91
CA SER A 137 -3.96 4.62 -19.11
C SER A 137 -2.99 4.49 -17.94
N LEU A 138 -1.70 4.60 -18.24
CA LEU A 138 -0.64 4.61 -17.26
C LEU A 138 -0.10 6.02 -17.10
N ARG A 139 0.05 6.47 -15.85
CA ARG A 139 0.78 7.69 -15.51
C ARG A 139 1.86 7.41 -14.49
N GLU A 140 2.87 8.25 -14.45
CA GLU A 140 3.89 8.18 -13.41
C GLU A 140 3.27 8.42 -12.02
N LEU A 141 3.73 7.65 -11.04
CA LEU A 141 3.38 7.80 -9.64
C LEU A 141 4.63 8.25 -8.88
N PRO A 142 4.77 9.55 -8.57
CA PRO A 142 5.87 10.03 -7.74
C PRO A 142 5.75 9.52 -6.29
N PRO A 143 6.82 9.57 -5.49
CA PRO A 143 6.80 9.24 -4.06
C PRO A 143 6.03 10.30 -3.28
N LEU A 144 4.71 10.25 -3.36
CA LEU A 144 3.82 11.15 -2.62
C LEU A 144 3.79 10.70 -1.15
N GLY A 145 4.02 11.64 -0.24
CA GLY A 145 4.02 11.35 1.19
C GLY A 145 4.69 12.45 1.99
N TRP A 146 4.85 12.20 3.29
CA TRP A 146 5.58 13.10 4.17
C TRP A 146 7.09 13.06 3.88
N THR A 147 7.76 14.20 4.03
CA THR A 147 9.23 14.27 4.01
C THR A 147 9.65 15.30 5.03
N HIS A 148 10.56 14.94 5.93
CA HIS A 148 11.17 15.93 6.81
C HIS A 148 12.03 16.86 5.96
N ALA A 149 11.75 18.17 6.01
CA ALA A 149 12.69 19.15 5.48
C ALA A 149 14.02 18.97 6.23
N MET A 150 15.06 18.56 5.51
CA MET A 150 16.42 18.65 6.01
C MET A 150 16.86 20.10 5.78
N ASP A 151 17.01 20.85 6.87
CA ASP A 151 17.70 22.14 6.90
C ASP A 151 19.19 21.99 6.54
#